data_AF-V4BMB0-F1
#
_entry.id   AF-V4BMB0-F1
#
_cell.length_a   1.000
_cell.length_b   1.000
_cell.length_c   1.000
_cell.angle_alpha   90.00
_cell.angle_beta   90.00
_cell.angle_gamma   90.00
#
_symmetry.space_group_name_H-M   'P 1'
#
loop_
_entity.id
_entity.type
_entity.pdbx_description
1 polymer ?
#
loop_
_entity_poly.entity_id
_entity_poly.type
_entity_poly.pdbx_seq_one_letter_code
_entity_poly.pdbx_strand_id
1 'polypeptide(L)' 'KGLGKGGAKRHRKVLRDNIQGITKPAIRRLARRGGVKRISGLIYEETRGVLKVFLESL' A
#
# COMPACT_ATOMS: atom_id res chain seq x y z
N LYS A 1 -13.07 32.86 10.74
CA LYS A 1 -12.14 31.71 10.73
C LYS A 1 -13.00 30.46 10.53
N GLY A 2 -12.96 29.89 9.33
CA GLY A 2 -14.05 29.11 8.74
C GLY A 2 -14.28 27.72 9.32
N LEU A 3 -15.55 27.32 9.28
CA LEU A 3 -16.14 26.05 9.68
C LEU A 3 -15.32 24.86 9.16
N GLY A 4 -14.90 23.98 10.08
CA GLY A 4 -14.10 22.79 9.75
C GLY A 4 -14.83 21.88 8.76
N LYS A 5 -14.14 21.50 7.69
CA LYS A 5 -14.68 20.58 6.67
C LYS A 5 -15.07 19.27 7.36
N GLY A 6 -16.34 18.87 7.17
CA GLY A 6 -17.02 17.80 7.89
C GLY A 6 -16.22 16.50 8.04
N GLY A 7 -16.41 15.84 9.19
CA GLY A 7 -15.79 14.57 9.51
C GLY A 7 -15.97 13.56 8.38
N ALA A 8 -14.87 12.93 7.96
CA ALA A 8 -14.90 11.89 6.95
C ALA A 8 -15.88 10.78 7.38
N LYS A 9 -16.93 10.54 6.57
CA LYS A 9 -17.86 9.43 6.79
C LYS A 9 -17.05 8.13 6.80
N ARG A 10 -16.96 7.50 7.98
CA ARG A 10 -16.40 6.15 8.14
C ARG A 10 -17.37 5.16 7.48
N HIS A 11 -17.13 4.85 6.22
CA HIS A 11 -17.76 3.70 5.58
C HIS A 11 -17.10 2.43 6.11
N ARG A 12 -17.91 1.46 6.55
CA ARG A 12 -17.45 0.11 6.94
C ARG A 12 -16.63 -0.48 5.79
N LYS A 13 -15.45 -1.04 6.09
CA LYS A 13 -14.60 -1.71 5.08
C LYS A 13 -15.39 -2.86 4.46
N VAL A 14 -15.71 -2.75 3.19
CA VAL A 14 -16.22 -3.87 2.38
C VAL A 14 -15.02 -4.76 2.04
N LEU A 15 -15.16 -6.07 2.21
CA LEU A 15 -14.14 -7.03 1.79
C LEU A 15 -13.97 -6.96 0.27
N ARG A 16 -12.77 -6.58 -0.17
CA ARG A 16 -12.34 -6.51 -1.57
C ARG A 16 -10.95 -7.14 -1.66
N ASP A 17 -10.43 -7.28 -2.88
CA ASP A 17 -9.03 -7.62 -3.07
C ASP A 17 -8.14 -6.53 -2.43
N ASN A 18 -7.64 -6.83 -1.24
CA ASN A 18 -6.94 -5.88 -0.38
C ASN A 18 -5.48 -5.69 -0.80
N ILE A 19 -4.97 -6.51 -1.73
CA ILE A 19 -3.56 -6.46 -2.13
C ILE A 19 -3.19 -5.10 -2.74
N GLN A 20 -4.14 -4.47 -3.44
CA GLN A 20 -3.98 -3.13 -4.00
C GLN A 20 -3.93 -2.03 -2.92
N GLY A 21 -4.34 -2.33 -1.69
CA GLY A 21 -4.16 -1.47 -0.51
C GLY A 21 -2.70 -1.29 -0.13
N ILE A 22 -1.81 -2.18 -0.57
CA ILE A 22 -0.36 -1.97 -0.51
C ILE A 22 0.03 -1.01 -1.65
N THR A 23 -0.01 0.28 -1.34
CA THR A 23 0.14 1.35 -2.33
C THR A 23 1.58 1.53 -2.83
N LYS A 24 1.75 2.06 -4.05
CA LYS A 24 3.08 2.38 -4.64
C LYS A 24 3.98 3.23 -3.70
N PRO A 25 3.47 4.25 -2.97
CA PRO A 25 4.28 4.99 -2.01
C PRO A 25 4.75 4.13 -0.82
N ALA A 26 3.95 3.16 -0.36
CA ALA A 26 4.35 2.26 0.72
C ALA A 26 5.51 1.36 0.29
N ILE A 27 5.39 0.76 -0.90
CA ILE A 27 6.45 -0.04 -1.52
C ILE A 27 7.72 0.81 -1.71
N ARG A 28 7.58 2.05 -2.18
CA ARG A 28 8.71 2.98 -2.30
C ARG A 28 9.39 3.23 -0.96
N ARG A 29 8.64 3.48 0.12
CA ARG A 29 9.21 3.70 1.47
C ARG A 29 9.98 2.48 1.96
N LEU A 30 9.46 1.27 1.75
CA LEU A 30 10.17 0.03 2.09
C LEU A 30 11.48 -0.10 1.31
N ALA A 31 11.43 0.07 -0.02
CA ALA A 31 12.61 0.01 -0.87
C ALA A 31 13.66 1.09 -0.49
N ARG A 32 13.23 2.32 -0.17
CA ARG A 32 14.14 3.36 0.32
C ARG A 32 14.80 3.01 1.64
N ARG A 33 14.05 2.44 2.58
CA ARG A 33 14.60 1.96 3.85
C ARG A 33 15.65 0.86 3.62
N GLY A 34 15.45 0.02 2.61
CA GLY A 34 16.43 -0.99 2.17
C GLY A 34 17.57 -0.44 1.29
N GLY A 35 17.74 0.87 1.15
CA GLY A 35 18.85 1.46 0.37
C GLY A 35 18.68 1.44 -1.15
N VAL A 36 17.49 1.11 -1.67
CA VAL A 36 17.26 1.03 -3.12
C VAL A 36 17.23 2.44 -3.74
N LYS A 37 18.11 2.71 -4.71
CA LYS A 37 18.28 4.03 -5.37
C LYS A 37 17.31 4.29 -6.53
N ARG A 38 17.01 3.30 -7.36
CA ARG A 38 16.03 3.38 -8.46
C ARG A 38 15.16 2.12 -8.47
N ILE A 39 13.91 2.27 -8.88
CA ILE A 39 12.91 1.19 -8.84
C ILE A 39 12.20 1.17 -10.20
N SER A 40 12.13 -0.01 -10.83
CA SER A 40 11.37 -0.22 -12.07
C SER A 40 9.85 -0.20 -11.81
N GLY A 41 9.05 0.08 -12.84
CA GLY A 41 7.59 0.08 -12.76
C GLY A 41 6.99 -1.30 -12.44
N LEU A 42 7.63 -2.38 -12.89
CA LEU A 42 7.13 -3.75 -12.69
C LEU A 42 7.22 -4.21 -11.23
N ILE A 43 8.14 -3.63 -10.45
CA ILE A 43 8.40 -4.00 -9.05
C ILE A 43 7.16 -3.82 -8.16
N TYR A 44 6.23 -2.92 -8.51
CA TYR A 44 5.05 -2.69 -7.65
C TYR A 44 4.10 -3.89 -7.61
N GLU A 45 3.88 -4.57 -8.73
CA GLU A 45 3.04 -5.78 -8.74
C GLU A 45 3.82 -6.99 -8.23
N GLU A 46 5.10 -7.10 -8.57
CA GLU A 46 5.96 -8.19 -8.10
C GLU A 46 6.10 -8.19 -6.56
N THR A 47 6.32 -7.02 -5.95
CA THR A 47 6.39 -6.89 -4.48
C THR A 47 5.08 -7.31 -3.82
N ARG A 48 3.93 -7.04 -4.45
CA ARG A 48 2.62 -7.45 -3.94
C ARG A 48 2.46 -8.97 -4.00
N GLY A 49 2.89 -9.60 -5.10
CA GLY A 49 2.90 -11.06 -5.22
C GLY A 49 3.73 -11.73 -4.13
N VAL A 50 4.98 -11.29 -3.94
CA VAL A 50 5.87 -11.82 -2.90
C VAL A 50 5.27 -11.63 -1.50
N LEU A 51 4.75 -10.43 -1.21
CA LEU A 51 4.14 -10.14 0.09
C LEU A 51 2.91 -11.01 0.37
N LYS A 52 2.10 -11.29 -0.65
CA LYS A 52 0.94 -12.18 -0.52
C LYS A 52 1.38 -13.60 -0.15
N VAL A 53 2.31 -14.18 -0.92
CA VAL A 53 2.83 -15.53 -0.65
C VAL A 53 3.45 -15.61 0.75
N PHE A 54 4.24 -14.61 1.14
CA PHE A 54 4.83 -14.55 2.47
C PHE A 54 3.76 -14.59 3.57
N LEU A 55 2.72 -13.77 3.46
CA LEU A 55 1.64 -13.73 4.46
C LEU A 55 0.73 -14.97 4.46
N GLU A 56 0.57 -15.65 3.33
CA GLU A 56 -0.16 -16.92 3.24
C GLU A 56 0.63 -18.09 3.85
N SER A 57 1.96 -17.96 3.93
CA SER A 57 2.85 -18.98 4.49
C SER A 57 3.11 -18.84 6.00
N LEU A 58 2.67 -17.74 6.62
CA LEU A 58 2.76 -17.48 8.05
C LEU A 58 1.55 -18.06 8.80
#